data_AF-A0A2R6FKD6-F1
#
_entry.id   AF-A0A2R6FKD6-F1
#
_cell.length_a   1.000
_cell.length_b   1.000
_cell.length_c   1.000
_cell.angle_alpha   90.00
_cell.angle_beta   90.00
_cell.angle_gamma   90.00
#
_symmetry.space_group_name_H-M   'P 1'
#
loop_
_entity.id
_entity.type
_entity.pdbx_description
1 polymer ?
#
loop_
_entity_poly.entity_id
_entity_poly.type
_entity_poly.pdbx_seq_one_letter_code
_entity_poly.pdbx_strand_id
1 'polypeptide(L)'
;MAEPITVTILANDTETEIEVEEGGLLRDALLEAGLDVYGTVSRYANCGGRGLCGTCGVRIREGAPEPEQWHDAASDRWGYPRLSCQIRVTEPMVVELVEKVVWGQLLPD
;
A
#
# COMPACT_ATOMS: atom_id res chain seq x y z
N MET A 1 24.92 -2.64 5.09
CA MET A 1 23.74 -2.23 4.30
C MET A 1 22.88 -3.46 4.24
N ALA A 2 21.61 -3.36 4.64
CA ALA A 2 20.68 -4.49 4.54
C ALA A 2 20.46 -4.81 3.07
N GLU A 3 20.22 -6.07 2.74
CA GLU A 3 19.82 -6.46 1.39
C GLU A 3 18.40 -5.92 1.13
N PRO A 4 18.12 -5.39 -0.06
CA PRO A 4 16.78 -4.96 -0.41
C PRO A 4 15.80 -6.15 -0.39
N ILE A 5 14.55 -5.85 -0.09
CA ILE A 5 13.44 -6.79 -0.02
C ILE A 5 12.62 -6.64 -1.28
N THR A 6 12.44 -7.75 -2.00
CA THR A 6 11.57 -7.79 -3.18
C THR A 6 10.10 -7.74 -2.77
N VAL A 7 9.36 -6.83 -3.39
CA VAL A 7 7.90 -6.70 -3.25
C VAL A 7 7.26 -6.90 -4.61
N THR A 8 6.36 -7.89 -4.71
CA THR A 8 5.64 -8.21 -5.93
C THR A 8 4.35 -7.40 -5.99
N ILE A 9 4.13 -6.68 -7.09
CA ILE A 9 3.00 -5.78 -7.31
C ILE A 9 2.07 -6.35 -8.37
N LEU A 10 0.81 -6.54 -8.00
CA LEU A 10 -0.28 -6.93 -8.90
C LEU A 10 -1.07 -5.68 -9.30
N ALA A 11 -1.10 -5.36 -10.59
CA ALA A 11 -1.85 -4.22 -11.12
C ALA A 11 -2.31 -4.47 -12.56
N ASN A 12 -3.61 -4.28 -12.85
CA ASN A 12 -4.19 -4.42 -14.20
C ASN A 12 -3.75 -5.72 -14.92
N ASP A 13 -3.93 -6.86 -14.24
CA ASP A 13 -3.53 -8.20 -14.73
C ASP A 13 -2.03 -8.36 -15.04
N THR A 14 -1.19 -7.43 -14.55
CA THR A 14 0.26 -7.44 -14.70
C THR A 14 0.92 -7.60 -13.34
N GLU A 15 2.02 -8.33 -13.32
CA GLU A 15 2.89 -8.51 -12.16
C GLU A 15 4.20 -7.73 -12.38
N THR A 16 4.66 -6.98 -11.39
CA THR A 16 5.93 -6.24 -11.42
C THR A 16 6.62 -6.36 -10.08
N GLU A 17 7.94 -6.53 -10.07
CA GLU A 17 8.73 -6.55 -8.83
C GLU A 17 9.40 -5.20 -8.61
N ILE A 18 9.41 -4.76 -7.36
CA ILE A 18 10.18 -3.60 -6.91
C ILE A 18 11.09 -4.00 -5.75
N GLU A 19 12.24 -3.36 -5.65
CA GLU A 19 13.21 -3.57 -4.58
C GLU A 19 13.04 -2.47 -3.54
N VAL A 20 12.84 -2.85 -2.27
CA VAL A 20 12.57 -1.90 -1.19
C VAL A 20 13.60 -2.09 -0.08
N GLU A 21 14.20 -1.00 0.41
CA GLU A 21 15.06 -1.08 1.59
C GLU A 21 14.27 -1.60 2.80
N GLU A 22 14.89 -2.48 3.59
CA GLU A 22 14.28 -2.99 4.82
C GLU A 22 13.85 -1.83 5.74
N GLY A 23 12.59 -1.87 6.18
CA GLY A 23 11.94 -0.83 6.99
C GLY A 23 11.37 0.35 6.18
N GLY A 24 11.58 0.38 4.86
CA GLY A 24 11.02 1.37 3.95
C GLY A 24 9.50 1.39 3.95
N LEU A 25 8.91 2.58 3.74
CA LEU A 25 7.45 2.73 3.67
C LEU A 25 6.94 2.26 2.31
N LEU A 26 5.99 1.32 2.32
CA LEU A 26 5.43 0.73 1.10
C LEU A 26 4.88 1.81 0.15
N ARG A 27 4.18 2.82 0.67
CA ARG A 27 3.69 3.94 -0.14
C ARG A 27 4.81 4.62 -0.93
N ASP A 28 5.92 4.92 -0.26
CA ASP A 28 6.99 5.71 -0.86
C ASP A 28 7.72 4.88 -1.91
N ALA A 29 7.99 3.60 -1.62
CA ALA A 29 8.56 2.66 -2.59
C ALA A 29 7.69 2.53 -3.86
N LEU A 30 6.36 2.41 -3.71
CA LEU A 30 5.44 2.36 -4.84
C LEU A 30 5.50 3.64 -5.68
N LEU A 31 5.47 4.81 -5.04
CA LEU A 31 5.54 6.10 -5.72
C LEU A 31 6.89 6.31 -6.44
N GLU A 32 7.99 5.91 -5.82
CA GLU A 32 9.35 5.97 -6.40
C GLU A 32 9.49 5.05 -7.62
N ALA A 33 8.82 3.90 -7.61
CA ALA A 33 8.72 3.00 -8.75
C ALA A 33 7.76 3.50 -9.85
N GLY A 34 7.13 4.66 -9.68
CA GLY A 34 6.17 5.23 -10.63
C GLY A 34 4.80 4.55 -10.62
N LEU A 35 4.49 3.80 -9.57
CA LEU A 35 3.20 3.11 -9.40
C LEU A 35 2.21 4.02 -8.68
N ASP A 36 1.09 4.31 -9.34
CA ASP A 36 0.05 5.17 -8.80
C ASP A 36 -0.73 4.48 -7.67
N VAL A 37 -0.50 4.91 -6.43
CA VAL A 37 -1.29 4.51 -5.25
C VAL A 37 -2.52 5.40 -5.00
N TYR A 38 -2.65 6.49 -5.75
CA TYR A 38 -3.69 7.49 -5.60
C TYR A 38 -4.52 7.63 -6.88
N GLY A 39 -5.81 7.89 -6.70
CA GLY A 39 -6.70 8.34 -7.78
C GLY A 39 -6.49 9.81 -8.17
N THR A 40 -7.26 10.26 -9.15
CA THR A 40 -7.09 11.57 -9.81
C THR A 40 -7.17 12.76 -8.85
N VAL A 41 -8.09 12.74 -7.89
CA VAL A 41 -8.23 13.82 -6.89
C VAL A 41 -7.31 13.57 -5.69
N SER A 42 -7.19 12.31 -5.28
CA SER A 42 -6.47 11.92 -4.07
C SER A 42 -4.96 12.07 -4.16
N ARG A 43 -4.39 12.16 -5.37
CA ARG A 43 -2.97 12.54 -5.56
C ARG A 43 -2.64 13.91 -4.97
N TYR A 44 -3.61 14.83 -4.94
CA TYR A 44 -3.44 16.18 -4.38
C TYR A 44 -4.10 16.31 -3.00
N ALA A 45 -5.25 15.68 -2.80
CA ALA A 45 -6.02 15.75 -1.57
C ALA A 45 -5.81 14.53 -0.67
N ASN A 46 -4.56 14.19 -0.35
CA ASN A 46 -4.22 13.15 0.62
C ASN A 46 -3.64 13.73 1.92
N CYS A 47 -3.54 12.89 2.95
CA CYS A 47 -3.03 13.30 4.26
C CYS A 47 -1.49 13.36 4.34
N GLY A 48 -0.77 13.16 3.23
CA GLY A 48 0.69 13.14 3.20
C GLY A 48 1.31 12.01 4.03
N GLY A 49 0.60 10.88 4.19
CA GLY A 49 1.13 9.73 4.92
C GLY A 49 0.89 9.68 6.42
N ARG A 50 -0.04 10.48 6.94
CA ARG A 50 -0.37 10.55 8.37
C ARG A 50 -1.33 9.46 8.86
N GLY A 51 -1.70 8.52 7.99
CA GLY A 51 -2.64 7.45 8.33
C GLY A 51 -4.07 7.91 8.63
N LEU A 52 -4.55 8.98 7.97
CA LEU A 52 -5.86 9.58 8.28
C LEU A 52 -6.92 9.40 7.19
N CYS A 53 -6.52 9.30 5.93
CA CYS A 53 -7.47 9.46 4.82
C CYS A 53 -7.87 8.13 4.12
N GLY A 54 -7.12 7.04 4.29
CA GLY A 54 -7.43 5.72 3.67
C GLY A 54 -7.12 5.62 2.16
N THR A 55 -6.42 6.59 1.60
CA THR A 55 -6.45 6.90 0.15
C THR A 55 -5.34 6.21 -0.61
N CYS A 56 -4.25 5.95 0.11
CA CYS A 56 -3.14 5.09 -0.27
C CYS A 56 -3.45 3.59 -0.04
N GLY A 57 -4.74 3.24 0.05
CA GLY A 57 -5.18 1.89 0.34
C GLY A 57 -4.73 0.89 -0.72
N VAL A 58 -4.05 -0.17 -0.31
CA VAL A 58 -3.62 -1.31 -1.14
C VAL A 58 -4.13 -2.62 -0.52
N ARG A 59 -4.27 -3.68 -1.31
CA ARG A 59 -4.53 -5.01 -0.75
C ARG A 59 -3.21 -5.74 -0.58
N ILE A 60 -3.02 -6.40 0.56
CA ILE A 60 -1.88 -7.28 0.75
C ILE A 60 -2.39 -8.70 0.57
N ARG A 61 -1.90 -9.40 -0.45
CA ARG A 61 -2.28 -10.78 -0.75
C ARG A 61 -1.45 -11.76 0.08
N GLU A 62 -0.18 -11.46 0.29
CA GLU A 62 0.76 -12.28 1.07
C GLU A 62 1.76 -11.41 1.81
N GLY A 63 2.25 -11.87 2.96
CA GLY A 63 3.29 -11.15 3.73
C GLY A 63 2.80 -9.89 4.46
N ALA A 64 1.52 -9.82 4.82
CA ALA A 64 0.96 -8.68 5.54
C ALA A 64 1.55 -8.55 6.96
N PRO A 65 2.18 -7.42 7.32
CA PRO A 65 2.59 -7.19 8.70
C PRO A 65 1.40 -6.82 9.59
N GLU A 66 1.55 -7.10 10.88
CA GLU A 66 0.61 -6.67 11.91
C GLU A 66 0.49 -5.14 11.92
N PRO A 67 -0.73 -4.57 11.85
CA PRO A 67 -0.92 -3.13 11.86
C PRO A 67 -0.56 -2.49 13.21
N GLU A 68 0.31 -1.49 13.18
CA GLU A 68 0.64 -0.71 14.38
C GLU A 68 -0.28 0.51 14.59
N GLN A 69 -0.89 1.03 13.52
CA GLN A 69 -1.68 2.27 13.56
C GLN A 69 -3.18 1.97 13.52
N TRP A 70 -3.97 2.65 14.37
CA TRP A 70 -5.42 2.42 14.57
C TRP A 70 -6.25 2.37 13.28
N HIS A 71 -5.96 3.21 12.28
CA HIS A 71 -6.71 3.25 11.02
C HIS A 71 -6.33 2.08 10.11
N ASP A 72 -5.05 1.70 10.10
CA ASP A 72 -4.62 0.51 9.37
C ASP A 72 -5.15 -0.77 10.04
N ALA A 73 -5.14 -0.81 11.37
CA ALA A 73 -5.72 -1.89 12.16
C ALA A 73 -7.23 -2.02 11.98
N ALA A 74 -7.92 -0.88 11.87
CA ALA A 74 -9.31 -0.81 11.48
C ALA A 74 -9.53 -1.42 10.09
N SER A 75 -8.77 -0.97 9.10
CA SER A 75 -8.88 -1.49 7.74
C SER A 75 -8.69 -3.00 7.70
N ASP A 76 -7.63 -3.50 8.33
CA ASP A 76 -7.32 -4.94 8.42
C ASP A 76 -8.48 -5.74 9.03
N ARG A 77 -8.94 -5.29 10.21
CA ARG A 77 -10.01 -5.95 10.96
C ARG A 77 -11.31 -6.07 10.17
N TRP A 78 -11.61 -5.09 9.32
CA TRP A 78 -12.86 -5.04 8.58
C TRP A 78 -12.72 -5.43 7.11
N GLY A 79 -11.54 -5.92 6.69
CA GLY A 79 -11.29 -6.39 5.32
C GLY A 79 -11.19 -5.26 4.28
N TYR A 80 -10.96 -4.03 4.71
CA TYR A 80 -10.71 -2.90 3.81
C TYR A 80 -9.25 -2.91 3.34
N PRO A 81 -8.95 -2.26 2.20
CA PRO A 81 -7.56 -2.01 1.80
C PRO A 81 -6.73 -1.37 2.92
N ARG A 82 -5.54 -1.92 3.13
CA ARG A 82 -4.57 -1.50 4.14
C ARG A 82 -3.85 -0.23 3.71
N LEU A 83 -3.44 0.58 4.67
CA LEU A 83 -2.82 1.88 4.42
C LEU A 83 -1.34 1.70 4.10
N SER A 84 -0.96 1.65 2.82
CA SER A 84 0.45 1.55 2.39
C SER A 84 1.36 2.61 3.03
N CYS A 85 0.82 3.76 3.43
CA CYS A 85 1.57 4.79 4.13
C CYS A 85 1.97 4.44 5.57
N GLN A 86 1.40 3.41 6.17
CA GLN A 86 1.67 2.93 7.53
C GLN A 86 2.34 1.55 7.55
N ILE A 87 2.59 0.96 6.38
CA ILE A 87 3.21 -0.36 6.25
C ILE A 87 4.70 -0.19 5.99
N ARG A 88 5.51 -0.82 6.85
CA ARG A 88 6.95 -0.97 6.64
C ARG A 88 7.23 -2.32 5.98
N VAL A 89 8.08 -2.32 4.97
CA VAL A 89 8.52 -3.55 4.30
C VAL A 89 9.66 -4.16 5.11
N THR A 90 9.37 -5.21 5.86
CA THR A 90 10.38 -5.95 6.65
C THR A 90 10.59 -7.38 6.16
N GLU A 91 9.68 -7.87 5.33
CA GLU A 91 9.71 -9.20 4.70
C GLU A 91 9.13 -9.09 3.28
N PRO A 92 9.44 -10.05 2.39
CA PRO A 92 8.83 -10.10 1.06
C PRO A 92 7.30 -10.15 1.13
N MET A 93 6.62 -9.43 0.24
CA MET A 93 5.16 -9.35 0.23
C MET A 93 4.59 -9.21 -1.17
N VAL A 94 3.33 -9.64 -1.33
CA VAL A 94 2.56 -9.49 -2.57
C VAL A 94 1.47 -8.45 -2.34
N VAL A 95 1.53 -7.36 -3.10
CA VAL A 95 0.67 -6.19 -2.95
C VAL A 95 -0.14 -5.98 -4.22
N GLU A 96 -1.46 -5.86 -4.09
CA GLU A 96 -2.33 -5.51 -5.19
C GLU A 96 -2.73 -4.03 -5.12
N LEU A 97 -2.54 -3.33 -6.25
CA LEU A 97 -3.03 -1.98 -6.46
C LEU A 97 -4.51 -2.04 -6.83
N VAL A 98 -5.34 -1.42 -6.00
CA VAL A 98 -6.78 -1.36 -6.25
C VAL A 98 -7.12 -0.23 -7.22
N GLU A 99 -8.10 -0.44 -8.10
CA GLU A 99 -8.54 0.60 -9.04
C GLU A 99 -9.03 1.85 -8.28
N LYS A 100 -8.46 3.01 -8.58
CA LYS A 100 -8.76 4.30 -7.90
C LYS A 100 -9.47 5.29 -8.82
N VAL A 101 -10.74 5.58 -8.56
CA VAL A 101 -11.40 6.79 -9.12
C VAL A 101 -11.19 8.00 -8.21
N VAL A 102 -11.65 7.92 -6.94
CA VAL A 102 -11.38 8.95 -5.90
C VAL A 102 -10.63 8.33 -4.73
N TRP A 103 -11.21 7.32 -4.08
CA TRP A 103 -10.58 6.53 -3.00
C TRP A 103 -10.36 5.05 -3.37
N GLY A 104 -10.79 4.66 -4.57
CA GLY A 104 -10.97 3.27 -5.03
C GLY A 104 -12.25 2.65 -4.52
N GLN A 105 -12.78 1.61 -5.15
CA GLN A 105 -13.92 0.88 -4.60
C GLN A 105 -13.49 0.26 -3.26
N LEU A 106 -14.01 0.82 -2.16
CA LEU A 106 -13.57 0.60 -0.78
C LEU A 106 -14.21 -0.63 -0.14
N LEU A 107 -14.98 -1.44 -0.85
CA LEU A 107 -15.73 -2.49 -0.18
C LEU A 107 -14.80 -3.65 0.22
N PRO A 108 -15.02 -4.26 1.39
CA PRO A 108 -14.39 -5.52 1.74
C PRO A 108 -14.70 -6.57 0.67
N ASP A 109 -13.74 -7.47 0.43
CA ASP A 109 -13.93 -8.63 -0.45
C ASP A 109 -15.02 -9.58 0.10
#